data_AF-A0A940QRF9-F1
#
_entry.id   AF-A0A940QRF9-F1
#
_cell.length_a   1.000
_cell.length_b   1.000
_cell.length_c   1.000
_cell.angle_alpha   90.00
_cell.angle_beta   90.00
_cell.angle_gamma   90.00
#
_symmetry.space_group_name_H-M   'P 1'
#
loop_
_entity.id
_entity.type
_entity.pdbx_description
1 polymer ?
#
loop_
_entity_poly.entity_id
_entity_poly.type
_entity_poly.pdbx_seq_one_letter_code
_entity_poly.pdbx_strand_id
1 'polypeptide(L)'
;DIVGPYELHDFFLYYMMRFGFSPAKIFRIACIAFAETYPAEVILKWMRVFYRRFFAQQFKRSCLPDGPKVGTVTLSPRGDWRMPSDASANIWLREIDVINAAQMTI
;
A
#
# COMPACT_ATOMS: atom_id res chain seq x y z
N ASP A 1 2.77 -0.11 -18.21
CA ASP A 1 1.87 -0.28 -17.04
C ASP A 1 1.98 0.83 -16.02
N ILE A 2 0.86 1.46 -15.64
CA ILE A 2 0.82 2.65 -14.76
C ILE A 2 0.59 2.27 -13.27
N VAL A 3 -0.14 1.19 -12.99
CA VAL A 3 -0.53 0.79 -11.62
C VAL A 3 0.25 -0.43 -11.15
N GLY A 4 0.35 -1.48 -11.98
CA GLY A 4 0.89 -2.79 -11.59
C GLY A 4 -0.23 -3.79 -11.25
N PRO A 5 0.13 -5.00 -10.80
CA PRO A 5 -0.82 -6.08 -10.51
C PRO A 5 -1.79 -5.71 -9.38
N TYR A 6 -3.10 -5.76 -9.65
CA TYR A 6 -4.13 -5.39 -8.67
C TYR A 6 -4.09 -6.26 -7.42
N GLU A 7 -3.80 -7.55 -7.55
CA GLU A 7 -3.67 -8.48 -6.42
C GLU A 7 -2.63 -8.04 -5.39
N LEU A 8 -1.50 -7.45 -5.82
CA LEU A 8 -0.51 -6.89 -4.91
C LEU A 8 -1.03 -5.61 -4.24
N HIS A 9 -1.63 -4.70 -5.01
CA HIS A 9 -2.16 -3.44 -4.47
C HIS A 9 -3.29 -3.66 -3.48
N ASP A 10 -4.20 -4.57 -3.78
CA ASP A 10 -5.32 -4.93 -2.91
C ASP A 10 -4.81 -5.62 -1.64
N PHE A 11 -3.78 -6.47 -1.75
CA PHE A 11 -3.12 -7.07 -0.61
C PHE A 11 -2.50 -6.00 0.31
N PHE A 12 -1.73 -5.07 -0.25
CA PHE A 12 -1.12 -3.98 0.53
C PHE A 12 -2.17 -3.10 1.17
N LEU A 13 -3.20 -2.72 0.41
CA LEU A 13 -4.31 -1.90 0.87
C LEU A 13 -5.04 -2.56 2.04
N TYR A 14 -5.37 -3.84 1.91
CA TYR A 14 -6.10 -4.57 2.94
C TYR A 14 -5.33 -4.60 4.26
N TYR A 15 -4.05 -5.00 4.23
CA TYR A 15 -3.26 -5.09 5.46
C TYR A 15 -2.88 -3.73 6.06
N MET A 16 -2.66 -2.72 5.22
CA MET A 16 -2.45 -1.35 5.66
C MET A 16 -3.69 -0.81 6.38
N MET A 17 -4.87 -0.94 5.77
CA MET A 17 -6.10 -0.32 6.25
C MET A 17 -6.74 -1.08 7.41
N ARG A 18 -6.80 -2.41 7.32
CA ARG A 18 -7.50 -3.23 8.30
C ARG A 18 -6.68 -3.41 9.58
N PHE A 19 -5.36 -3.53 9.46
CA PHE A 19 -4.48 -3.89 10.56
C PHE A 19 -3.42 -2.82 10.90
N GLY A 20 -3.26 -1.78 10.07
CA GLY A 20 -2.26 -0.74 10.32
C GLY A 20 -0.83 -1.25 10.29
N PHE A 21 -0.55 -2.35 9.56
CA PHE A 21 0.79 -2.92 9.52
C PHE A 21 1.78 -2.03 8.77
N SER A 22 3.03 -2.06 9.21
CA SER A 22 4.13 -1.35 8.54
C SER A 22 4.50 -2.02 7.20
N PRO A 23 5.07 -1.27 6.25
CA PRO A 23 5.61 -1.81 5.00
C PRO A 23 6.45 -3.07 5.18
N ALA A 24 7.34 -3.10 6.17
CA ALA A 24 8.21 -4.24 6.43
C ALA A 24 7.43 -5.52 6.74
N LYS A 25 6.38 -5.41 7.57
CA LYS A 25 5.55 -6.55 7.92
C LYS A 25 4.71 -7.01 6.73
N ILE A 26 4.11 -6.07 6.00
CA ILE A 26 3.31 -6.38 4.81
C ILE A 26 4.17 -7.07 3.75
N PHE A 27 5.38 -6.56 3.51
CA PHE A 27 6.33 -7.15 2.57
C PHE A 27 6.67 -8.59 2.92
N ARG A 28 6.99 -8.88 4.18
CA ARG A 28 7.30 -10.24 4.63
C ARG A 28 6.14 -11.20 4.38
N ILE A 29 4.91 -10.80 4.69
CA ILE A 29 3.73 -11.64 4.47
C ILE A 29 3.47 -11.80 2.96
N ALA A 30 3.63 -10.74 2.17
CA ALA A 30 3.46 -10.80 0.72
C ALA A 30 4.47 -11.74 0.06
N CYS A 31 5.75 -11.72 0.47
CA CYS A 31 6.75 -12.65 -0.05
C CYS A 31 6.39 -14.12 0.22
N ILE A 32 5.72 -14.42 1.33
CA ILE A 32 5.27 -15.79 1.65
C ILE A 32 4.02 -16.12 0.81
N ALA A 33 3.05 -15.21 0.75
CA ALA A 33 1.78 -15.42 0.06
C ALA A 33 1.94 -15.54 -1.46
N PHE A 34 2.92 -14.85 -2.04
CA PHE A 34 3.16 -14.78 -3.49
C PHE A 34 4.49 -15.39 -3.93
N ALA A 35 5.09 -16.26 -3.10
CA ALA A 35 6.42 -16.83 -3.35
C ALA A 35 6.57 -17.49 -4.73
N GLU A 36 5.51 -18.12 -5.22
CA GLU A 36 5.49 -18.83 -6.51
C GLU A 36 5.07 -17.94 -7.69
N THR A 37 4.52 -16.76 -7.42
CA THR A 37 3.94 -15.87 -8.44
C THR A 37 4.83 -14.66 -8.73
N TYR A 38 5.45 -14.07 -7.70
CA TYR A 38 6.27 -12.87 -7.83
C TYR A 38 7.57 -12.99 -7.06
N PRO A 39 8.71 -12.61 -7.67
CA PRO A 39 9.95 -12.46 -6.92
C PRO A 39 9.84 -11.26 -5.97
N ALA A 40 10.59 -11.32 -4.87
CA ALA A 40 10.53 -10.32 -3.81
C ALA A 40 10.80 -8.88 -4.32
N GLU A 41 11.68 -8.72 -5.30
CA GLU A 41 12.00 -7.45 -5.95
C GLU A 41 10.78 -6.81 -6.65
N VAL A 42 9.93 -7.62 -7.29
CA VAL A 42 8.71 -7.16 -7.96
C VAL A 42 7.69 -6.70 -6.93
N ILE A 43 7.53 -7.46 -5.83
CA ILE A 43 6.67 -7.09 -4.71
C ILE A 43 7.12 -5.75 -4.12
N LEU A 44 8.42 -5.58 -3.86
CA LEU A 44 8.97 -4.35 -3.27
C LEU A 44 8.80 -3.15 -4.20
N LYS A 45 9.04 -3.33 -5.51
CA LYS A 45 8.82 -2.31 -6.54
C LYS A 45 7.37 -1.82 -6.54
N TRP A 46 6.41 -2.74 -6.55
CA TRP A 46 4.99 -2.36 -6.58
C TRP A 46 4.49 -1.80 -5.25
N MET A 47 5.03 -2.27 -4.12
CA MET A 47 4.74 -1.70 -2.81
C MET A 47 5.19 -0.23 -2.72
N ARG A 48 6.35 0.11 -3.29
CA ARG A 48 6.79 1.51 -3.42
C ARG A 48 5.81 2.35 -4.25
N VAL A 49 5.36 1.82 -5.39
CA VAL A 49 4.41 2.50 -6.27
C VAL A 49 3.06 2.70 -5.55
N PHE A 50 2.60 1.70 -4.81
CA PHE A 50 1.40 1.74 -4.00
C PHE A 50 1.44 2.92 -3.02
N TYR A 51 2.42 2.97 -2.11
CA TYR A 51 2.48 4.03 -1.10
C TYR A 51 2.63 5.42 -1.71
N ARG A 52 3.48 5.59 -2.74
CA ARG A 52 3.63 6.87 -3.43
C ARG A 52 2.29 7.36 -4.00
N ARG A 53 1.56 6.49 -4.69
CA ARG A 53 0.28 6.86 -5.33
C ARG A 53 -0.85 7.00 -4.33
N PHE A 54 -0.90 6.12 -3.34
CA PHE A 54 -1.97 6.09 -2.35
C PHE A 54 -2.04 7.42 -1.57
N PHE A 55 -0.89 7.95 -1.16
CA PHE A 55 -0.78 9.26 -0.52
C PHE A 55 -1.00 10.41 -1.51
N ALA A 56 -0.29 10.43 -2.65
CA ALA A 56 -0.40 11.52 -3.62
C ALA A 56 -1.81 11.68 -4.23
N GLN A 57 -2.61 10.61 -4.26
CA GLN A 57 -3.97 10.65 -4.79
C GLN A 57 -5.04 10.81 -3.70
N GLN A 58 -4.67 11.11 -2.45
CA GLN A 58 -5.63 11.28 -1.36
C GLN A 58 -6.62 12.41 -1.62
N PHE A 59 -6.21 13.51 -2.26
CA PHE A 59 -7.09 14.63 -2.58
C PHE A 59 -8.32 14.21 -3.41
N LYS A 60 -8.17 13.20 -4.27
CA LYS A 60 -9.28 12.66 -5.09
C LYS A 60 -10.34 11.97 -4.23
N ARG A 61 -9.95 11.48 -3.05
CA ARG A 61 -10.83 10.78 -2.11
C ARG A 61 -11.64 11.72 -1.23
N SER A 62 -11.14 12.93 -1.00
CA SER A 62 -11.78 13.93 -0.13
C SER A 62 -13.17 14.36 -0.64
N CYS A 63 -13.38 14.35 -1.96
CA CYS A 63 -14.63 14.74 -2.62
C CYS A 63 -15.36 13.56 -3.27
N LEU A 64 -15.27 12.35 -2.69
CA LEU A 64 -15.97 11.19 -3.24
C LEU A 64 -17.50 11.36 -3.17
N PRO A 65 -18.22 10.99 -4.25
CA PRO A 65 -19.68 10.89 -4.21
C PRO A 65 -20.10 9.82 -3.20
N ASP A 66 -21.33 9.91 -2.72
CA ASP A 66 -21.86 8.93 -1.78
C ASP A 66 -21.98 7.56 -2.42
N GLY A 67 -21.65 6.52 -1.64
CA GLY A 67 -21.75 5.14 -2.07
C GLY A 67 -21.81 4.21 -0.84
N PRO A 68 -22.53 3.08 -0.93
CA PRO A 68 -22.64 2.16 0.19
C PRO A 68 -21.28 1.50 0.47
N LYS A 69 -20.97 1.33 1.76
CA LYS A 69 -19.82 0.51 2.19
C LYS A 69 -20.06 -0.94 1.81
N VAL A 70 -19.13 -1.53 1.07
CA VAL A 70 -19.11 -2.96 0.73
C VAL A 70 -17.82 -3.57 1.30
N GLY A 71 -17.94 -4.73 1.94
CA GLY A 71 -16.80 -5.41 2.57
C GLY A 71 -16.36 -4.81 3.90
N THR A 72 -15.12 -5.10 4.29
CA THR A 72 -14.62 -4.79 5.65
C THR A 72 -13.98 -3.39 5.75
N VAL A 73 -13.45 -2.87 4.65
CA VAL A 73 -12.65 -1.63 4.58
C VAL A 73 -13.21 -0.72 3.50
N THR A 74 -13.27 0.59 3.76
CA THR A 74 -13.63 1.62 2.77
C THR A 74 -12.64 2.78 2.75
N LEU A 75 -12.62 3.51 1.64
CA LEU A 75 -11.76 4.68 1.42
C LEU A 75 -12.52 6.01 1.47
N SER A 76 -13.78 5.99 1.94
CA SER A 76 -14.57 7.21 2.09
C SER A 76 -14.01 8.07 3.21
N PRO A 77 -13.81 9.39 2.99
CA PRO A 77 -13.39 10.34 4.02
C PRO A 77 -14.43 10.47 5.15
N ARG A 78 -15.68 10.09 4.85
CA ARG A 78 -16.80 10.10 5.80
C ARG A 78 -16.89 8.80 6.62
N GLY A 79 -16.13 7.77 6.23
CA GLY A 79 -16.17 6.42 6.81
C GLY A 79 -14.86 6.03 7.48
N ASP A 80 -14.27 4.91 7.02
CA ASP A 80 -13.14 4.26 7.67
C ASP A 80 -11.79 4.97 7.43
N TRP A 81 -11.67 5.83 6.40
CA TRP A 81 -10.38 6.41 6.01
C TRP A 81 -10.33 7.93 6.17
N ARG A 82 -9.62 8.41 7.19
CA ARG A 82 -9.42 9.84 7.44
C ARG A 82 -7.95 10.18 7.39
N MET A 83 -7.50 10.67 6.23
CA MET A 83 -6.14 11.15 6.02
C MET A 83 -6.18 12.52 5.33
N PRO A 84 -5.37 13.50 5.76
CA PRO A 84 -5.33 14.80 5.12
C PRO A 84 -4.67 14.70 3.74
N SER A 85 -5.04 15.59 2.83
CA SER A 85 -4.65 15.49 1.41
C SER A 85 -3.17 15.84 1.15
N ASP A 86 -2.52 16.46 2.13
CA ASP A 86 -1.12 16.89 2.15
C ASP A 86 -0.21 15.93 2.94
N ALA A 87 -0.72 14.78 3.38
CA ALA A 87 0.06 13.78 4.11
C ALA A 87 1.27 13.28 3.29
N SER A 88 2.43 13.17 3.95
CA SER A 88 3.66 12.66 3.33
C SER A 88 3.82 11.15 3.51
N ALA A 89 4.19 10.45 2.43
CA ALA A 89 4.51 9.02 2.44
C ALA A 89 5.95 8.70 2.89
N ASN A 90 6.75 9.71 3.25
CA ASN A 90 8.21 9.56 3.43
C ASN A 90 8.59 8.49 4.45
N ILE A 91 7.84 8.33 5.54
CA ILE A 91 8.13 7.33 6.57
C ILE A 91 8.02 5.91 5.97
N TRP A 92 6.94 5.62 5.24
CA TRP A 92 6.73 4.34 4.57
C TRP A 92 7.78 4.08 3.48
N LEU A 93 8.11 5.10 2.68
CA LEU A 93 9.11 4.98 1.62
C LEU A 93 10.51 4.70 2.18
N ARG A 94 10.86 5.34 3.31
CA ARG A 94 12.15 5.10 3.98
C ARG A 94 12.28 3.67 4.49
N GLU A 95 11.20 3.09 5.04
CA GLU A 95 11.22 1.67 5.42
C GLU A 95 11.47 0.76 4.20
N ILE A 96 10.88 1.09 3.05
CA ILE A 96 11.10 0.36 1.80
C ILE A 96 12.55 0.47 1.33
N ASP A 97 13.15 1.65 1.44
CA ASP A 97 14.56 1.86 1.12
C ASP A 97 15.48 1.01 2.00
N VAL A 98 15.18 0.93 3.30
CA VAL A 98 15.93 0.09 4.25
C VAL A 98 15.83 -1.39 3.90
N ILE A 99 14.63 -1.88 3.56
CA ILE A 99 14.42 -3.27 3.13
C ILE A 99 15.20 -3.56 1.83
N ASN A 100 15.14 -2.64 0.87
CA ASN A 100 15.84 -2.78 -0.40
C ASN A 100 17.36 -2.88 -0.21
N ALA A 101 17.92 -2.03 0.68
CA ALA A 101 19.34 -2.08 1.01
C ALA A 101 19.73 -3.41 1.70
N ALA A 102 18.87 -3.91 2.59
CA ALA A 102 19.10 -5.20 3.25
C ALA A 102 19.09 -6.38 2.26
N GLN A 103 18.23 -6.35 1.24
CA GLN A 103 18.20 -7.39 0.19
C GLN A 103 19.42 -7.37 -0.74
N MET A 104 20.05 -6.20 -0.94
CA MET A 104 21.26 -6.08 -1.78
C MET A 104 22.55 -6.56 -1.09
N THR A 105 22.54 -6.75 0.23
CA THR A 105 23.73 -7.09 1.03
C THR A 105 23.91 -8.61 1.19
N ILE A 106 22.96 -9.42 0.71
CA ILE A 106 22.93 -10.88 0.79
C ILE A 106 23.05 -11.44 -0.63
#